data_AF-A0A239PAC9-F1
#
_entry.id   AF-A0A239PAC9-F1
#
_cell.length_a   1.000
_cell.length_b   1.000
_cell.length_c   1.000
_cell.angle_alpha   90.00
_cell.angle_beta   90.00
_cell.angle_gamma   90.00
#
_symmetry.space_group_name_H-M   'P 1'
#
loop_
_entity.id
_entity.type
_entity.pdbx_description
1 polymer ?
#
loop_
_entity_poly.entity_id
_entity_poly.type
_entity_poly.pdbx_seq_one_letter_code
_entity_poly.pdbx_strand_id
1 'polypeptide(L)'
;MWTSDLDYDDTGDVHADLREQFLRSSHVLSSPPIGPAYRALIAEAQGDPALRAAIHERFLVTVEQSTLRRITAAQDAGELTPGVDLAFAAEVLCGTLYYRHLLSTRPVGEEAVDGLLDMFMAAYGDPARGRLRSTTRGGPPAQYDGGDDDDQRPEQGEP
;
A
#
# COMPACT_ATOMS: atom_id res chain seq x y z
N MET A 1 0.67 -21.98 15.05
CA MET A 1 0.05 -20.70 15.41
C MET A 1 0.78 -19.57 14.66
N TRP A 2 0.73 -19.59 13.32
CA TRP A 2 1.32 -18.55 12.44
C TRP A 2 0.29 -18.02 11.42
N THR A 3 -0.93 -18.57 11.42
CA THR A 3 -1.95 -18.28 10.41
C THR A 3 -2.51 -16.86 10.56
N SER A 4 -2.72 -16.41 11.80
CA SER A 4 -3.34 -15.11 12.08
C SER A 4 -2.48 -13.90 11.70
N ASP A 5 -1.16 -14.04 11.59
CA ASP A 5 -0.26 -12.94 11.16
C ASP A 5 -0.33 -12.70 9.65
N LEU A 6 -0.89 -13.64 8.88
CA LEU A 6 -0.98 -13.57 7.42
C LEU A 6 -2.35 -13.09 6.93
N ASP A 7 -3.32 -12.95 7.84
CA ASP A 7 -4.66 -12.48 7.51
C ASP A 7 -4.66 -10.96 7.30
N TYR A 8 -5.45 -10.53 6.33
CA TYR A 8 -5.69 -9.11 6.08
C TYR A 8 -6.93 -8.67 6.82
N ASP A 9 -6.93 -7.42 7.28
CA ASP A 9 -8.18 -6.76 7.60
C ASP A 9 -9.03 -6.58 6.32
N ASP A 10 -10.34 -6.48 6.50
CA ASP A 10 -11.30 -6.22 5.42
C ASP A 10 -12.13 -5.00 5.82
N THR A 11 -11.50 -3.82 5.75
CA THR A 11 -12.09 -2.56 6.23
C THR A 11 -12.91 -1.83 5.15
N GLY A 12 -12.93 -2.35 3.92
CA GLY A 12 -13.47 -1.66 2.75
C GLY A 12 -12.54 -0.56 2.19
N ASP A 13 -11.26 -0.60 2.58
CA ASP A 13 -10.18 0.19 1.98
C ASP A 13 -8.97 -0.73 1.73
N VAL A 14 -8.93 -1.36 0.56
CA VAL A 14 -7.89 -2.32 0.18
C VAL A 14 -6.49 -1.74 0.27
N HIS A 15 -6.33 -0.44 0.01
CA HIS A 15 -5.04 0.21 0.15
C HIS A 15 -4.59 0.22 1.61
N ALA A 16 -5.49 0.62 2.53
CA ALA A 16 -5.19 0.62 3.96
C ALA A 16 -4.91 -0.80 4.49
N ASP A 17 -5.70 -1.78 4.07
CA ASP A 17 -5.57 -3.17 4.51
C ASP A 17 -4.25 -3.80 4.01
N LEU A 18 -3.88 -3.55 2.75
CA LEU A 18 -2.58 -3.97 2.23
C LEU A 18 -1.43 -3.28 2.97
N ARG A 19 -1.57 -1.97 3.26
CA ARG A 19 -0.53 -1.19 3.95
C ARG A 19 -0.26 -1.72 5.35
N GLU A 20 -1.30 -1.94 6.15
CA GLU A 20 -1.18 -2.49 7.51
C GLU A 20 -0.39 -3.79 7.48
N GLN A 21 -0.83 -4.73 6.64
CA GLN A 21 -0.26 -6.06 6.62
C GLN A 21 1.18 -6.04 6.10
N PHE A 22 1.48 -5.22 5.10
CA PHE A 22 2.83 -5.12 4.55
C PHE A 22 3.81 -4.56 5.58
N LEU A 23 3.40 -3.56 6.36
CA LEU A 23 4.23 -3.00 7.43
C LEU A 23 4.41 -3.97 8.58
N ARG A 24 3.34 -4.65 9.00
CA ARG A 24 3.39 -5.69 10.04
C ARG A 24 4.33 -6.82 9.64
N SER A 25 4.18 -7.36 8.43
CA SER A 25 5.03 -8.42 7.88
C SER A 25 6.49 -7.96 7.75
N SER A 26 6.72 -6.73 7.30
CA SER A 26 8.06 -6.16 7.16
C SER A 26 8.78 -6.02 8.51
N HIS A 27 8.05 -5.63 9.56
CA HIS A 27 8.57 -5.56 10.91
C HIS A 27 8.99 -6.95 11.42
N VAL A 28 8.15 -7.97 11.23
CA VAL A 28 8.45 -9.36 11.61
C VAL A 28 9.68 -9.89 10.86
N LEU A 29 9.73 -9.71 9.54
CA LEU A 29 10.87 -10.15 8.72
C LEU A 29 12.16 -9.39 9.05
N SER A 30 12.09 -8.15 9.53
CA SER A 30 13.29 -7.37 9.83
C SER A 30 13.80 -7.58 11.27
N SER A 31 13.01 -8.19 12.14
CA SER A 31 13.30 -8.27 13.59
C SER A 31 13.82 -9.63 14.04
N PRO A 32 14.82 -9.69 14.94
CA PRO A 32 15.22 -10.93 15.60
C PRO A 32 14.10 -11.51 16.50
N PRO A 33 14.04 -12.85 16.66
CA PRO A 33 14.90 -13.85 16.02
C PRO A 33 14.43 -14.25 14.61
N ILE A 34 13.22 -13.84 14.21
CA ILE A 34 12.53 -14.34 13.01
C ILE A 34 13.28 -13.96 11.73
N GLY A 35 13.62 -12.69 11.56
CA GLY A 35 14.26 -12.19 10.35
C GLY A 35 15.54 -12.90 9.95
N PRO A 36 16.56 -12.96 10.83
CA PRO A 36 17.79 -13.71 10.57
C PRO A 36 17.54 -15.20 10.28
N ALA A 37 16.65 -15.85 11.03
CA ALA A 37 16.31 -17.26 10.83
C ALA A 37 15.65 -17.50 9.47
N TYR A 38 14.74 -16.62 9.06
CA TYR A 38 14.05 -16.70 7.77
C TYR A 38 15.03 -16.53 6.60
N ARG A 39 15.97 -15.58 6.67
CA ARG A 39 17.01 -15.43 5.64
C ARG A 39 17.91 -16.65 5.52
N ALA A 40 18.35 -17.21 6.65
CA ALA A 40 19.17 -18.42 6.66
C ALA A 40 18.43 -19.62 6.04
N LEU A 41 17.15 -19.78 6.39
CA LEU A 41 16.28 -20.83 5.84
C LEU A 41 16.13 -20.72 4.31
N ILE A 42 15.88 -19.51 3.79
CA ILE A 42 15.75 -19.28 2.34
C ILE A 42 17.08 -19.49 1.61
N ALA A 43 18.21 -19.14 2.23
CA ALA A 43 19.53 -19.37 1.66
C ALA A 43 19.82 -20.88 1.50
N GLU A 44 19.56 -21.68 2.54
CA GLU A 44 19.76 -23.13 2.48
C GLU A 44 18.84 -23.80 1.45
N ALA A 45 17.59 -23.32 1.34
CA ALA A 45 16.63 -23.82 0.37
C ALA A 45 17.06 -23.66 -1.10
N GLN A 46 18.06 -22.81 -1.41
CA GLN A 46 18.58 -22.71 -2.77
C GLN A 46 19.40 -23.95 -3.18
N GLY A 47 20.02 -24.63 -2.20
CA GLY A 47 20.80 -25.86 -2.41
C GLY A 47 20.01 -27.15 -2.19
N ASP A 48 18.88 -27.09 -1.49
CA ASP A 48 18.05 -28.25 -1.12
C ASP A 48 16.63 -28.14 -1.72
N PRO A 49 16.33 -28.90 -2.81
CA PRO A 49 15.00 -28.91 -3.42
C PRO A 49 13.88 -29.37 -2.49
N ALA A 50 14.14 -30.27 -1.55
CA ALA A 50 13.14 -30.77 -0.61
C ALA A 50 12.80 -29.69 0.43
N LEU A 51 13.81 -28.97 0.92
CA LEU A 51 13.62 -27.83 1.81
C LEU A 51 12.87 -26.69 1.10
N ARG A 52 13.21 -26.39 -0.16
CA ARG A 52 12.48 -25.40 -0.98
C ARG A 52 11.01 -25.76 -1.12
N ALA A 53 10.70 -27.01 -1.45
CA ALA A 53 9.32 -27.48 -1.54
C ALA A 53 8.59 -27.35 -0.20
N ALA A 54 9.23 -27.74 0.90
CA ALA A 54 8.64 -27.65 2.24
C ALA A 54 8.35 -26.19 2.67
N ILE A 55 9.23 -25.24 2.36
CA ILE A 55 8.99 -23.81 2.65
C ILE A 55 7.85 -23.28 1.79
N HIS A 56 7.83 -23.65 0.51
CA HIS A 56 6.78 -23.22 -0.40
C HIS A 56 5.40 -23.69 0.10
N GLU A 57 5.25 -25.00 0.32
CA GLU A 57 3.98 -25.62 0.74
C GLU A 57 3.49 -25.13 2.11
N ARG A 58 4.41 -24.89 3.05
CA ARG A 58 4.03 -24.54 4.43
C ARG A 58 3.86 -23.05 4.67
N PHE A 59 4.38 -22.19 3.80
CA PHE A 59 4.43 -20.76 4.05
C PHE A 59 4.15 -19.91 2.82
N LEU A 60 4.97 -20.01 1.75
CA LEU A 60 4.89 -19.08 0.63
C LEU A 60 3.52 -19.14 -0.08
N VAL A 61 2.97 -20.35 -0.26
CA VAL A 61 1.63 -20.55 -0.82
C VAL A 61 0.58 -19.82 0.01
N THR A 62 0.67 -19.87 1.34
CA THR A 62 -0.29 -19.19 2.21
C THR A 62 -0.19 -17.68 2.09
N VAL A 63 1.02 -17.12 2.05
CA VAL A 63 1.26 -15.67 1.88
C VAL A 63 0.65 -15.16 0.57
N GLU A 64 0.96 -15.84 -0.54
CA GLU A 64 0.47 -15.49 -1.86
C GLU A 64 -1.05 -15.60 -1.94
N GLN A 65 -1.62 -16.72 -1.48
CA GLN A 65 -3.06 -16.93 -1.50
C GLN A 65 -3.81 -15.97 -0.59
N SER A 66 -3.28 -15.60 0.59
CA SER A 66 -3.91 -14.61 1.45
C SER A 66 -3.96 -13.23 0.79
N THR A 67 -2.87 -12.83 0.14
CA THR A 67 -2.79 -11.57 -0.59
C THR A 67 -3.76 -11.56 -1.77
N LEU A 68 -3.76 -12.64 -2.58
CA LEU A 68 -4.68 -12.79 -3.70
C LEU A 68 -6.14 -12.77 -3.23
N ARG A 69 -6.49 -13.49 -2.16
CA ARG A 69 -7.86 -13.46 -1.62
C ARG A 69 -8.30 -12.05 -1.23
N ARG A 70 -7.44 -11.27 -0.56
CA ARG A 70 -7.79 -9.91 -0.15
C ARG A 70 -8.04 -9.00 -1.35
N ILE A 71 -7.17 -9.01 -2.35
CA ILE A 71 -7.32 -8.16 -3.54
C ILE A 71 -8.48 -8.61 -4.45
N THR A 72 -8.75 -9.91 -4.53
CA THR A 72 -9.96 -10.43 -5.22
C THR A 72 -11.23 -9.96 -4.51
N ALA A 73 -11.29 -10.03 -3.18
CA ALA A 73 -12.42 -9.50 -2.43
C ALA A 73 -12.62 -7.99 -2.66
N ALA A 74 -11.53 -7.22 -2.76
CA ALA A 74 -11.57 -5.80 -3.12
C ALA A 74 -12.12 -5.58 -4.54
N GLN A 75 -11.74 -6.42 -5.50
CA GLN A 75 -12.25 -6.39 -6.87
C GLN A 75 -13.76 -6.67 -6.90
N ASP A 76 -14.21 -7.70 -6.18
CA ASP A 76 -15.64 -8.04 -6.06
C ASP A 76 -16.45 -6.92 -5.38
N ALA A 77 -15.83 -6.22 -4.42
CA ALA A 77 -16.39 -5.04 -3.78
C ALA A 77 -16.34 -3.78 -4.67
N GLY A 78 -15.73 -3.82 -5.85
CA GLY A 78 -15.58 -2.71 -6.79
C GLY A 78 -14.50 -1.69 -6.44
N GLU A 79 -13.55 -2.04 -5.57
CA GLU A 79 -12.39 -1.18 -5.25
C GLU A 79 -11.33 -1.24 -6.35
N LEU A 80 -11.26 -2.38 -7.04
CA LEU A 80 -10.34 -2.63 -8.15
C LEU A 80 -11.10 -2.86 -9.46
N THR A 81 -10.39 -2.71 -10.58
CA THR A 81 -10.90 -2.87 -11.94
C THR A 81 -11.41 -4.30 -12.14
N PRO A 82 -12.66 -4.50 -12.59
CA PRO A 82 -13.25 -5.83 -12.74
C PRO A 82 -12.67 -6.60 -13.93
N GLY A 83 -12.68 -7.93 -13.83
CA GLY A 83 -12.32 -8.83 -14.94
C GLY A 83 -10.82 -8.92 -15.25
N VAL A 84 -9.97 -8.33 -14.41
CA VAL A 84 -8.51 -8.44 -14.50
C VAL A 84 -8.05 -9.59 -13.61
N ASP A 85 -7.17 -10.44 -14.14
CA ASP A 85 -6.49 -11.47 -13.34
C ASP A 85 -5.45 -10.81 -12.43
N LEU A 86 -5.64 -10.95 -11.12
CA LEU A 86 -4.80 -10.34 -10.09
C LEU A 86 -3.70 -11.28 -9.57
N ALA A 87 -3.55 -12.51 -10.10
CA ALA A 87 -2.54 -13.46 -9.64
C ALA A 87 -1.12 -12.88 -9.72
N PHE A 88 -0.74 -12.32 -10.87
CA PHE A 88 0.57 -11.67 -11.02
C PHE A 88 0.71 -10.40 -10.18
N ALA A 89 -0.38 -9.70 -9.92
CA ALA A 89 -0.33 -8.54 -9.04
C ALA A 89 0.00 -8.96 -7.59
N ALA A 90 -0.60 -10.04 -7.09
CA ALA A 90 -0.25 -10.63 -5.81
C ALA A 90 1.22 -11.10 -5.78
N GLU A 91 1.70 -11.77 -6.83
CA GLU A 91 3.09 -12.20 -6.95
C GLU A 91 4.07 -11.02 -6.87
N VAL A 92 3.82 -9.93 -7.61
CA VAL A 92 4.66 -8.72 -7.60
C VAL A 92 4.66 -8.04 -6.23
N LEU A 93 3.49 -7.94 -5.60
CA LEU A 93 3.34 -7.34 -4.27
C LEU A 93 4.18 -8.11 -3.24
N CYS A 94 4.00 -9.43 -3.15
CA CYS A 94 4.78 -10.28 -2.24
C CYS A 94 6.27 -10.31 -2.60
N GLY A 95 6.59 -10.46 -3.89
CA GLY A 95 7.94 -10.55 -4.41
C GLY A 95 8.78 -9.31 -4.14
N THR A 96 8.17 -8.12 -4.15
CA THR A 96 8.86 -6.87 -3.84
C THR A 96 9.37 -6.83 -2.39
N LEU A 97 8.56 -7.32 -1.44
CA LEU A 97 8.98 -7.43 -0.03
C LEU A 97 10.19 -8.37 0.09
N TYR A 98 10.12 -9.54 -0.55
CA TYR A 98 11.23 -10.51 -0.54
C TYR A 98 12.48 -10.00 -1.23
N TYR A 99 12.35 -9.35 -2.39
CA TYR A 99 13.49 -8.76 -3.10
C TYR A 99 14.22 -7.76 -2.21
N ARG A 100 13.48 -6.87 -1.54
CA ARG A 100 14.10 -5.89 -0.64
C ARG A 100 14.72 -6.55 0.58
N HIS A 101 14.05 -7.54 1.18
CA HIS A 101 14.49 -8.21 2.40
C HIS A 101 15.68 -9.15 2.20
N LEU A 102 15.72 -9.89 1.09
CA LEU A 102 16.68 -10.97 0.84
C LEU A 102 17.84 -10.55 -0.06
N LEU A 103 17.57 -9.71 -1.05
CA LEU A 103 18.53 -9.42 -2.13
C LEU A 103 19.05 -7.98 -2.11
N SER A 104 18.40 -7.09 -1.35
CA SER A 104 18.77 -5.68 -1.26
C SER A 104 19.25 -5.31 0.14
N THR A 105 19.96 -4.18 0.24
CA THR A 105 20.32 -3.55 1.51
C THR A 105 19.32 -2.49 1.95
N ARG A 106 18.22 -2.30 1.20
CA ARG A 106 17.25 -1.24 1.45
C ARG A 106 16.17 -1.71 2.43
N PRO A 107 15.77 -0.87 3.39
CA PRO A 107 14.72 -1.23 4.35
C PRO A 107 13.37 -1.41 3.64
N VAL A 108 12.51 -2.23 4.23
CA VAL A 108 11.10 -2.32 3.88
C VAL A 108 10.33 -1.51 4.93
N GLY A 109 10.21 -0.21 4.66
CA GLY A 109 9.52 0.75 5.53
C GLY A 109 8.36 1.42 4.80
N GLU A 110 7.71 2.36 5.49
CA GLU A 110 6.50 3.06 5.03
C GLU A 110 6.62 3.58 3.59
N GLU A 111 7.66 4.34 3.27
CA GLU A 111 7.86 4.88 1.92
C GLU A 111 7.89 3.80 0.82
N ALA A 112 8.51 2.65 1.10
CA ALA A 112 8.61 1.57 0.12
C ALA A 112 7.29 0.83 -0.07
N VAL A 113 6.54 0.65 1.03
CA VAL A 113 5.20 0.06 1.00
C VAL A 113 4.24 0.99 0.29
N ASP A 114 4.21 2.26 0.68
CA ASP A 114 3.33 3.28 0.11
C ASP A 114 3.58 3.44 -1.39
N GLY A 115 4.84 3.55 -1.83
CA GLY A 115 5.14 3.63 -3.27
C GLY A 115 4.76 2.38 -4.06
N LEU A 116 4.88 1.18 -3.48
CA LEU A 116 4.43 -0.06 -4.12
C LEU A 116 2.91 -0.10 -4.26
N LEU A 117 2.19 0.28 -3.21
CA LEU A 117 0.73 0.28 -3.19
C LEU A 117 0.15 1.38 -4.08
N ASP A 118 0.79 2.56 -4.14
CA ASP A 118 0.42 3.62 -5.08
C ASP A 118 0.52 3.15 -6.53
N MET A 119 1.60 2.42 -6.90
CA MET A 119 1.73 1.82 -8.23
C MET A 119 0.65 0.78 -8.49
N PHE A 120 0.34 -0.08 -7.51
CA PHE A 120 -0.72 -1.06 -7.62
C PHE A 120 -2.10 -0.40 -7.80
N MET A 121 -2.42 0.62 -7.01
CA MET A 121 -3.68 1.34 -7.12
C MET A 121 -3.78 2.17 -8.40
N ALA A 122 -2.68 2.71 -8.91
CA ALA A 122 -2.66 3.38 -10.21
C ALA A 122 -2.92 2.40 -11.37
N ALA A 123 -2.45 1.15 -11.24
CA ALA A 123 -2.63 0.11 -12.26
C ALA A 123 -4.02 -0.54 -12.20
N TYR A 124 -4.54 -0.79 -10.99
CA TYR A 124 -5.73 -1.64 -10.80
C TYR A 124 -6.88 -0.97 -10.07
N GLY A 125 -6.70 0.18 -9.42
CA GLY A 125 -7.77 0.86 -8.69
C GLY A 125 -8.91 1.33 -9.61
N ASP A 126 -10.16 1.27 -9.12
CA ASP A 126 -11.30 1.77 -9.90
C ASP A 126 -11.28 3.32 -9.97
N PRO A 127 -11.11 3.92 -11.17
CA PRO A 127 -11.09 5.37 -11.33
C PRO A 127 -12.43 6.05 -10.99
N ALA A 128 -13.55 5.32 -10.91
CA ALA A 128 -14.83 5.87 -10.46
C ALA A 128 -14.83 6.19 -8.96
N ARG A 129 -14.15 5.38 -8.13
CA ARG A 129 -14.03 5.61 -6.68
C ARG A 129 -12.99 6.66 -6.30
N GLY A 130 -11.90 6.78 -7.07
CA GLY A 130 -10.94 7.87 -6.89
C GLY A 130 -11.57 9.26 -7.04
N ARG A 131 -12.55 9.40 -7.94
CA ARG A 131 -13.30 10.64 -8.15
C ARG A 131 -14.21 11.00 -6.97
N LEU A 132 -14.88 10.02 -6.36
CA LEU A 132 -15.75 10.20 -5.18
C LEU A 132 -14.98 10.66 -3.93
N ARG A 133 -13.72 10.24 -3.74
CA ARG A 133 -12.88 10.69 -2.62
C ARG A 133 -12.32 12.11 -2.81
N SER A 134 -12.16 12.56 -4.06
CA SER A 134 -11.64 13.91 -4.36
C SER A 134 -12.67 15.04 -4.14
N THR A 135 -13.96 14.72 -4.11
CA THR A 135 -15.05 15.71 -4.02
C THR A 135 -15.30 16.29 -2.62
N THR A 136 -14.64 15.81 -1.56
CA THR A 136 -14.88 16.30 -0.18
C THR A 136 -13.90 17.38 0.29
N ARG A 137 -12.99 17.87 -0.57
CA ARG A 137 -12.11 19.02 -0.27
C ARG A 137 -12.44 20.24 -1.15
N GLY A 138 -13.71 20.60 -1.22
CA GLY A 138 -14.18 21.88 -1.78
C GLY A 138 -14.76 22.75 -0.67
N GLY A 139 -13.93 23.55 0.00
CA GLY A 139 -14.44 24.62 0.86
C GLY A 139 -15.26 25.62 0.03
N PRO A 140 -16.26 26.31 0.62
CA PRO A 140 -17.11 27.24 -0.12
C PRO A 140 -16.25 28.35 -0.77
N PRO A 141 -16.62 28.83 -1.98
CA PRO A 141 -15.88 29.88 -2.64
C PRO A 141 -15.88 31.15 -1.78
N ALA A 142 -14.70 31.75 -1.63
CA ALA A 142 -14.55 33.03 -0.97
C ALA A 142 -15.46 34.07 -1.64
N GLN A 143 -16.39 34.64 -0.86
CA GLN A 143 -17.12 35.82 -1.26
C GLN A 143 -16.10 36.95 -1.40
N TYR A 144 -15.91 37.42 -2.63
CA TYR A 144 -15.18 38.64 -2.91
C TYR A 144 -16.12 39.80 -2.55
N ASP A 145 -15.88 40.39 -1.38
CA ASP A 145 -16.57 41.61 -0.94
C ASP A 145 -15.89 42.81 -1.61
N GLY A 146 -16.50 43.31 -2.69
CA GLY A 146 -16.09 44.52 -3.36
C GLY A 146 -16.54 45.73 -2.56
N GLY A 147 -15.67 46.24 -1.69
CA GLY A 147 -15.85 47.49 -0.96
C GLY A 147 -15.05 48.63 -1.59
N ASP A 148 -15.78 49.46 -2.33
CA ASP A 148 -15.60 50.87 -2.71
C ASP A 148 -14.26 51.58 -2.41
N ASP A 149 -13.67 52.08 -3.51
CA ASP A 149 -12.76 53.23 -3.55
C ASP A 149 -13.52 54.49 -3.06
N ASP A 150 -13.16 55.00 -1.88
CA ASP A 150 -13.63 56.31 -1.41
C ASP A 150 -12.45 57.23 -1.07
N ASP A 151 -12.26 58.18 -2.00
CA ASP A 151 -11.84 59.56 -1.85
C ASP A 151 -11.03 59.96 -0.59
N GLN A 152 -9.71 60.13 -0.76
CA GLN A 152 -8.89 60.95 0.14
C GLN A 152 -8.10 62.00 -0.64
N ARG A 153 -8.76 63.14 -0.84
CA ARG A 153 -8.18 64.41 -1.26
C ARG A 153 -7.42 65.05 -0.08
N PRO A 154 -6.14 65.44 -0.22
CA PRO A 154 -5.44 66.15 0.85
C PRO A 154 -5.75 67.65 0.81
N GLU A 155 -6.28 68.18 1.91
CA GLU A 155 -6.23 69.61 2.24
C GLU A 155 -4.93 69.89 3.01
N GLN A 156 -3.99 70.61 2.39
CA GLN A 156 -2.96 71.35 3.12
C GLN A 156 -2.89 72.78 2.59
N GLY A 157 -2.92 73.71 3.54
CA GLY A 157 -3.17 75.13 3.36
C GLY A 157 -2.06 75.95 2.71
N GLU A 158 -2.49 77.16 2.37
CA GLU A 158 -1.82 78.29 1.73
C GLU A 158 -0.78 79.01 2.65
N PRO A 159 -0.07 80.05 2.15
CA PRO A 159 1.40 80.16 2.10
C PRO A 159 2.14 80.64 3.35
#